data_AF-A0A7W8QFV1-F1
#
_entry.id   AF-A0A7W8QFV1-F1
#
_cell.length_a   1.000
_cell.length_b   1.000
_cell.length_c   1.000
_cell.angle_alpha   90.00
_cell.angle_beta   90.00
_cell.angle_gamma   90.00
#
_symmetry.space_group_name_H-M   'P 1'
#
loop_
_entity.id
_entity.type
_entity.pdbx_description
1 polymer ?
#
loop_
_entity_poly.entity_id
_entity_poly.type
_entity_poly.pdbx_seq_one_letter_code
_entity_poly.pdbx_strand_id
1 'polypeptide(L)'
;MDACADAGFELAATLGAGDALVGWIERYVDFVTRRRGLAAALNSGDAAFRALPTYFLDRLRPVVQSLLDAATDSGDIRKGIRPEEVLCAVAALCAPLECPDPPDARRLVAVFLDGLRYGASNRILVRG
;
A
#
# COMPACT_ATOMS: atom_id res chain seq x y z
N MET A 1 14.24 1.69 -1.18
CA MET A 1 13.67 2.76 -0.34
C MET A 1 13.34 3.92 -1.25
N ASP A 2 14.36 4.54 -1.85
CA ASP A 2 14.17 5.61 -2.84
C ASP A 2 13.29 5.15 -4.01
N ALA A 3 13.54 3.95 -4.53
CA ALA A 3 12.69 3.34 -5.56
C ALA A 3 11.19 3.20 -5.19
N CYS A 4 10.80 3.09 -3.91
CA CYS A 4 9.37 3.10 -3.53
C CYS A 4 8.82 4.53 -3.45
N ALA A 5 9.61 5.49 -3.02
CA ALA A 5 9.20 6.89 -2.97
C ALA A 5 9.09 7.48 -4.39
N ASP A 6 10.09 7.24 -5.24
CA ASP A 6 10.17 7.75 -6.62
C ASP A 6 9.06 7.14 -7.50
N ALA A 7 8.76 5.85 -7.27
CA ALA A 7 7.68 5.14 -7.94
C ALA A 7 6.32 5.85 -7.86
N GLY A 8 6.02 6.57 -6.77
CA GLY A 8 4.73 7.24 -6.60
C GLY A 8 4.54 8.38 -7.58
N PHE A 9 5.59 9.19 -7.77
CA PHE A 9 5.57 10.32 -8.70
C PHE A 9 5.52 9.85 -10.16
N GLU A 10 6.27 8.81 -10.51
CA GLU A 10 6.26 8.25 -11.87
C GLU A 10 4.90 7.63 -12.24
N LEU A 11 4.27 6.91 -11.31
CA LEU A 11 2.96 6.32 -11.55
C LEU A 11 1.87 7.39 -11.69
N ALA A 12 1.91 8.42 -10.85
CA ALA A 12 0.97 9.54 -10.95
C ALA A 12 1.11 10.31 -12.28
N ALA A 13 2.30 10.33 -12.88
CA ALA A 13 2.53 10.97 -14.17
C ALA A 13 2.05 10.13 -15.38
N THR A 14 1.81 8.83 -15.21
CA THR A 14 1.56 7.89 -16.31
C THR A 14 0.21 7.19 -16.26
N LEU A 15 -0.43 7.13 -15.09
CA LEU A 15 -1.68 6.42 -14.85
C LEU A 15 -2.78 7.36 -14.32
N GLY A 16 -4.03 6.89 -14.37
CA GLY A 16 -5.12 7.51 -13.61
C GLY A 16 -4.84 7.44 -12.10
N ALA A 17 -5.38 8.39 -11.33
CA ALA A 17 -5.00 8.56 -9.92
C ALA A 17 -5.25 7.30 -9.07
N GLY A 18 -6.39 6.62 -9.25
CA GLY A 18 -6.66 5.33 -8.59
C GLY A 18 -5.67 4.22 -8.98
N ASP A 19 -5.29 4.14 -10.25
CA ASP A 19 -4.34 3.12 -10.74
C ASP A 19 -2.91 3.42 -10.27
N ALA A 20 -2.55 4.69 -10.17
CA ALA A 20 -1.26 5.12 -9.62
C ALA A 20 -1.11 4.72 -8.14
N LEU A 21 -2.16 4.93 -7.34
CA LEU A 21 -2.19 4.49 -5.94
C LEU A 21 -2.03 2.97 -5.82
N VAL A 22 -2.74 2.20 -6.65
CA VAL A 22 -2.69 0.73 -6.63
C VAL A 22 -1.32 0.22 -7.02
N GLY A 23 -0.76 0.71 -8.13
CA GLY A 23 0.58 0.32 -8.56
C GLY A 23 1.66 0.69 -7.53
N TRP A 24 1.48 1.79 -6.80
CA TRP A 24 2.38 2.15 -5.71
C TRP A 24 2.27 1.19 -4.53
N ILE A 25 1.04 0.82 -4.13
CA ILE A 25 0.79 -0.15 -3.06
C ILE A 25 1.38 -1.52 -3.41
N GLU A 26 1.25 -1.99 -4.65
CA GLU A 26 1.85 -3.24 -5.12
C GLU A 26 3.39 -3.23 -4.99
N ARG A 27 4.04 -2.13 -5.39
CA ARG A 27 5.50 -1.96 -5.21
C ARG A 27 5.89 -1.94 -3.73
N TYR A 28 5.05 -1.34 -2.88
CA TYR A 28 5.25 -1.34 -1.44
C TYR A 28 5.13 -2.75 -0.85
N VAL A 29 4.15 -3.55 -1.29
CA VAL A 29 4.01 -4.98 -0.94
C VAL A 29 5.27 -5.75 -1.31
N ASP A 30 5.78 -5.58 -2.53
CA ASP A 30 7.02 -6.24 -2.96
C ASP A 30 8.23 -5.82 -2.11
N PHE A 31 8.28 -4.57 -1.67
CA PHE A 31 9.36 -4.10 -0.80
C PHE A 31 9.29 -4.75 0.59
N VAL A 32 8.12 -4.75 1.24
CA VAL A 32 7.97 -5.28 2.61
C VAL A 32 8.14 -6.80 2.67
N THR A 33 7.62 -7.52 1.67
CA THR A 33 7.75 -8.99 1.60
C THR A 33 9.20 -9.40 1.34
N ARG A 34 9.91 -8.74 0.42
CA ARG A 34 11.34 -9.01 0.17
C ARG A 34 12.21 -8.78 1.42
N ARG A 35 12.01 -7.66 2.12
CA ARG A 35 12.78 -7.37 3.36
C ARG A 35 12.56 -8.42 4.44
N ARG A 36 11.33 -8.90 4.60
CA ARG A 36 11.00 -9.93 5.59
C ARG A 36 11.55 -11.30 5.23
N GLY A 37 11.48 -11.69 3.96
CA GLY A 37 12.11 -12.91 3.46
C GLY A 37 13.63 -12.92 3.72
N LEU A 38 14.30 -11.78 3.51
CA LEU A 38 15.72 -11.63 3.84
C LEU A 38 15.99 -11.75 5.35
N ALA A 39 15.17 -11.12 6.20
CA ALA A 39 15.33 -11.22 7.65
C ALA A 39 15.15 -12.65 8.18
N ALA A 40 14.16 -13.38 7.64
CA ALA A 40 13.93 -14.79 7.97
C ALA A 40 15.10 -15.67 7.50
N ALA A 41 15.59 -15.47 6.27
CA ALA A 41 16.72 -16.21 5.72
C ALA A 41 18.03 -15.97 6.49
N LEU A 42 18.24 -14.76 7.01
CA LEU A 42 19.40 -14.40 7.83
C LEU A 42 19.25 -14.78 9.31
N ASN A 43 18.12 -15.40 9.70
CA ASN A 43 17.75 -15.70 11.09
C ASN A 43 17.94 -14.51 12.04
N SER A 44 17.82 -13.28 11.53
CA SER A 44 18.42 -12.11 12.17
C SER A 44 17.65 -11.64 13.40
N GLY A 45 16.41 -12.11 13.61
CA GLY A 45 15.60 -11.78 14.79
C GLY A 45 15.43 -10.27 15.01
N ASP A 46 15.80 -9.44 14.04
CA ASP A 46 16.09 -8.03 14.26
C ASP A 46 14.80 -7.21 14.09
N ALA A 47 14.45 -6.46 15.14
CA ALA A 47 13.28 -5.61 15.17
C ALA A 47 13.31 -4.55 14.05
N ALA A 48 14.50 -4.16 13.58
CA ALA A 48 14.67 -3.25 12.44
C ALA A 48 14.15 -3.79 11.10
N PHE A 49 14.01 -5.12 10.98
CA PHE A 49 13.37 -5.77 9.82
C PHE A 49 11.88 -6.07 10.05
N ARG A 50 11.42 -6.06 11.30
CA ARG A 50 10.00 -6.30 11.67
C ARG A 50 9.19 -5.00 11.65
N ALA A 51 9.73 -3.93 12.21
CA ALA A 51 9.14 -2.60 12.20
C ALA A 51 9.79 -1.76 11.10
N LEU A 52 8.97 -1.00 10.36
CA LEU A 52 9.50 0.02 9.47
C LEU A 52 10.10 1.14 10.31
N PRO A 53 11.38 1.50 10.13
CA PRO A 53 11.98 2.57 10.90
C PRO A 53 11.18 3.88 10.76
N THR A 54 11.10 4.68 11.81
CA THR A 54 10.32 5.95 11.80
C THR A 54 10.72 6.86 10.63
N TYR A 55 12.02 6.98 10.36
CA TYR A 55 12.53 7.77 9.23
C TYR A 55 12.01 7.29 7.86
N PHE A 56 11.70 6.00 7.73
CA PHE A 56 11.15 5.43 6.50
C PHE A 56 9.68 5.79 6.35
N LEU A 57 8.91 5.74 7.43
CA LEU A 57 7.52 6.19 7.44
C LEU A 57 7.44 7.68 7.10
N ASP A 58 8.29 8.53 7.66
CA ASP A 58 8.31 9.97 7.38
C ASP A 58 8.57 10.29 5.90
N ARG A 59 9.35 9.46 5.20
CA ARG A 59 9.59 9.62 3.76
C ARG A 59 8.44 9.12 2.89
N LEU A 60 7.76 8.05 3.29
CA LEU A 60 6.64 7.51 2.50
C LEU A 60 5.34 8.29 2.68
N ARG A 61 5.09 8.82 3.88
CA ARG A 61 3.88 9.59 4.22
C ARG A 61 3.51 10.67 3.19
N PRO A 62 4.41 11.60 2.78
CA PRO A 62 4.05 12.64 1.80
C PRO A 62 3.72 12.08 0.41
N VAL A 63 4.37 10.98 0.00
CA VAL A 63 4.08 10.33 -1.28
C VAL A 63 2.70 9.68 -1.26
N VAL A 64 2.40 8.94 -0.19
CA VAL A 64 1.09 8.29 -0.01
C VAL A 64 -0.02 9.33 0.13
N GLN A 65 0.22 10.42 0.85
CA GLN A 65 -0.72 11.54 0.95
C GLN A 65 -1.08 12.08 -0.42
N SER A 66 -0.08 12.39 -1.25
CA SER A 66 -0.31 12.91 -2.61
C SER A 66 -1.12 11.95 -3.49
N LEU A 67 -0.87 10.64 -3.40
CA LEU A 67 -1.61 9.63 -4.16
C LEU A 67 -3.06 9.48 -3.66
N LEU A 68 -3.25 9.51 -2.33
CA LEU A 68 -4.58 9.46 -1.71
C LEU A 68 -5.41 10.69 -2.07
N ASP A 69 -4.82 11.88 -2.04
CA ASP A 69 -5.50 13.13 -2.40
C ASP A 69 -5.95 13.08 -3.86
N ALA A 70 -5.04 12.74 -4.78
CA ALA A 70 -5.36 12.63 -6.20
C ALA A 70 -6.47 11.59 -6.48
N ALA A 71 -6.38 10.40 -5.87
CA ALA A 71 -7.39 9.35 -6.06
C ALA A 71 -8.74 9.67 -5.39
N THR A 72 -8.71 10.50 -4.34
CA THR A 72 -9.93 10.99 -3.68
C THR A 72 -10.60 12.07 -4.53
N ASP A 73 -9.81 12.98 -5.10
CA ASP A 73 -10.29 14.08 -5.95
C ASP A 73 -10.85 13.56 -7.28
N SER A 74 -10.27 12.50 -7.86
CA SER A 74 -10.84 11.79 -9.02
C SER A 74 -12.09 10.97 -8.66
N GLY A 75 -12.35 10.77 -7.37
CA GLY A 75 -13.44 9.95 -6.87
C GLY A 75 -13.23 8.45 -7.04
N ASP A 76 -11.99 7.99 -7.28
CA ASP A 76 -11.63 6.58 -7.45
C ASP A 76 -11.59 5.82 -6.11
N ILE A 77 -11.36 6.52 -5.00
CA ILE A 77 -11.44 5.99 -3.65
C ILE A 77 -12.36 6.82 -2.76
N ARG A 78 -12.74 6.26 -1.62
CA ARG A 78 -13.49 6.96 -0.58
C ARG A 78 -12.63 8.01 0.13
N LYS A 79 -13.27 9.10 0.59
CA LYS A 79 -12.63 10.14 1.40
C LYS A 79 -12.26 9.64 2.79
N GLY A 80 -11.35 10.36 3.46
CA GLY A 80 -11.06 10.18 4.88
C GLY A 80 -10.07 9.07 5.21
N ILE A 81 -9.32 8.57 4.23
CA ILE A 81 -8.21 7.63 4.43
C ILE A 81 -6.95 8.42 4.74
N ARG A 82 -6.23 8.03 5.79
CA ARG A 82 -4.95 8.64 6.15
C ARG A 82 -3.76 7.82 5.62
N PRO A 83 -2.63 8.45 5.27
CA PRO A 83 -1.43 7.74 4.81
C PRO A 83 -0.95 6.66 5.77
N GLU A 84 -1.01 6.92 7.07
CA GLU A 84 -0.55 5.99 8.10
C GLU A 84 -1.42 4.74 8.15
N GLU A 85 -2.72 4.86 7.87
CA GLU A 85 -3.64 3.74 7.83
C GLU A 85 -3.29 2.78 6.69
N VAL A 86 -2.97 3.32 5.51
CA VAL A 86 -2.51 2.53 4.35
C VAL A 86 -1.17 1.85 4.64
N LEU A 87 -0.19 2.62 5.12
CA LEU A 87 1.16 2.12 5.40
C LEU A 87 1.15 1.00 6.45
N CYS A 88 0.41 1.20 7.55
CA CYS A 88 0.29 0.24 8.64
C CYS A 88 -0.55 -0.98 8.24
N ALA A 89 -1.68 -0.78 7.56
CA ALA A 89 -2.54 -1.89 7.11
C ALA A 89 -1.78 -2.82 6.16
N VAL A 90 -1.15 -2.28 5.10
CA VAL A 90 -0.39 -3.10 4.15
C VAL A 90 0.79 -3.80 4.84
N ALA A 91 1.51 -3.11 5.74
CA ALA A 91 2.59 -3.74 6.49
C ALA A 91 2.11 -4.91 7.37
N ALA A 92 0.93 -4.78 7.99
CA ALA A 92 0.32 -5.82 8.82
C ALA A 92 -0.21 -6.99 7.98
N LEU A 93 -0.89 -6.72 6.87
CA LEU A 93 -1.42 -7.74 5.95
C LEU A 93 -0.30 -8.56 5.29
N CYS A 94 0.90 -7.99 5.17
CA CYS A 94 2.09 -8.69 4.69
C CYS A 94 2.92 -9.35 5.80
N ALA A 95 2.48 -9.33 7.07
CA ALA A 95 3.18 -10.04 8.14
C ALA A 95 2.90 -11.55 8.07
N PRO A 96 3.81 -12.40 8.59
CA PRO A 96 3.54 -13.82 8.74
C PRO A 96 2.27 -14.05 9.58
N LEU A 97 1.45 -15.00 9.14
CA LEU A 97 0.23 -15.39 9.84
C LEU A 97 0.45 -16.77 10.46
N GLU A 98 0.05 -16.92 11.72
CA GLU A 98 0.06 -18.21 12.42
C GLU A 98 -1.25 -18.96 12.11
N CYS A 99 -1.33 -19.56 10.92
CA CYS A 99 -2.42 -20.47 10.56
C CYS A 99 -1.93 -21.59 9.63
N PRO A 100 -2.66 -22.72 9.52
CA PRO A 100 -2.20 -23.90 8.78
C PRO A 100 -1.92 -23.64 7.30
N ASP A 101 -2.73 -22.79 6.66
CA ASP A 101 -2.61 -22.41 5.25
C ASP A 101 -2.77 -20.88 5.12
N PRO A 102 -1.69 -20.11 5.35
CA PRO A 102 -1.79 -18.66 5.31
C PRO A 102 -2.08 -18.19 3.88
N PRO A 103 -3.06 -17.27 3.70
CA PRO A 103 -3.36 -16.73 2.39
C PRO A 103 -2.18 -15.89 1.86
N ASP A 104 -2.08 -15.80 0.53
CA ASP A 104 -1.14 -14.87 -0.10
C ASP A 104 -1.43 -13.43 0.36
N ALA A 105 -0.41 -12.76 0.91
CA ALA A 105 -0.48 -11.37 1.33
C ALA A 105 -0.98 -10.43 0.22
N ARG A 106 -0.65 -10.71 -1.05
CA ARG A 106 -1.17 -9.91 -2.19
C ARG A 106 -2.68 -9.99 -2.30
N ARG A 107 -3.28 -11.15 -2.01
CA ARG A 107 -4.74 -11.31 -2.01
C ARG A 107 -5.39 -10.53 -0.87
N LEU A 108 -4.78 -10.54 0.31
CA LEU A 108 -5.26 -9.74 1.45
C LEU A 108 -5.19 -8.23 1.17
N VAL A 109 -4.10 -7.77 0.56
CA VAL A 109 -3.95 -6.37 0.15
C VAL A 109 -4.94 -5.99 -0.94
N ALA A 110 -5.25 -6.89 -1.89
CA ALA A 110 -6.29 -6.65 -2.88
C ALA A 110 -7.67 -6.40 -2.24
N VAL A 111 -8.05 -7.20 -1.22
CA VAL A 111 -9.29 -6.97 -0.47
C VAL A 111 -9.28 -5.61 0.24
N PHE A 112 -8.15 -5.22 0.82
CA PHE A 112 -8.00 -3.89 1.41
C PHE A 112 -8.17 -2.78 0.38
N LEU A 113 -7.55 -2.89 -0.80
CA LEU A 113 -7.69 -1.95 -1.91
C LEU A 113 -9.15 -1.82 -2.38
N ASP A 114 -9.88 -2.94 -2.47
CA ASP A 114 -11.30 -2.93 -2.79
C ASP A 114 -12.13 -2.21 -1.72
N GLY A 115 -11.74 -2.33 -0.45
CA GLY A 115 -12.32 -1.56 0.66
C GLY A 115 -12.09 -0.05 0.56
N LEU A 116 -10.96 0.39 -0.01
CA LEU A 116 -10.71 1.82 -0.29
C LEU A 116 -11.63 2.35 -1.40
N ARG A 117 -11.92 1.52 -2.40
CA ARG A 117 -12.82 1.85 -3.52
C ARG A 117 -14.30 1.78 -3.14
N TYR A 118 -14.64 1.06 -2.07
CA TYR A 118 -16.02 0.96 -1.63
C TYR A 118 -16.54 2.32 -1.12
N GLY A 119 -17.59 2.83 -1.78
CA GLY A 119 -18.14 4.16 -1.50
C GLY A 119 -17.47 5.30 -2.28
N ALA A 120 -16.59 4.97 -3.23
CA ALA A 120 -15.99 5.93 -4.16
C ALA A 120 -17.06 6.58 -5.06
N SER A 121 -16.90 7.87 -5.34
CA SER A 121 -17.90 8.68 -6.06
C SER A 121 -17.87 8.50 -7.58
N ASN A 122 -16.79 7.91 -8.13
CA ASN A 122 -16.62 7.63 -9.56
C ASN A 122 -17.31 6.34 -10.03
N ARG A 123 -18.24 5.78 -9.23
CA ARG A 123 -19.08 4.66 -9.69
C ARG A 123 -20.16 5.20 -10.62
N ILE A 124 -19.76 5.49 -11.86
CA ILE A 124 -20.62 5.95 -12.94
C ILE A 124 -21.90 5.11 -12.96
N LEU A 125 -23.01 5.84 -12.92
CA LEU A 125 -24.35 5.41 -13.22
C LEU A 125 -24.38 4.55 -14.50
N VAL A 126 -24.37 3.24 -14.36
CA VAL A 126 -24.95 2.36 -15.38
C VAL A 126 -26.27 1.84 -14.83
N ARG A 127 -27.29 2.69 -14.95
CA ARG A 127 -28.70 2.29 -14.97
C ARG A 127 -29.37 3.03 -16.11
N GLY A 128 -29.16 2.51 -17.32
CA GLY A 128 -30.07 2.65 -18.44
C GLY A 128 -30.83 1.35 -18.60
#